data_AF-A0A3C0V757-F1
#
_entry.id   AF-A0A3C0V757-F1
#
_cell.length_a   1.000
_cell.length_b   1.000
_cell.length_c   1.000
_cell.angle_alpha   90.00
_cell.angle_beta   90.00
_cell.angle_gamma   90.00
#
_symmetry.space_group_name_H-M   'P 1'
#
loop_
_entity.id
_entity.type
_entity.pdbx_description
1 polymer ?
#
loop_
_entity_poly.entity_id
_entity_poly.type
_entity_poly.pdbx_seq_one_letter_code
_entity_poly.pdbx_strand_id
1 'polypeptide(L)'
;MKGNNMKKMQKDPDMLEEYDFSKGVQGKYAKKYSEGTNVVVIDPDVSKFFPDHDSVNQALRSLTEIIKKQKRPLNESLQRTR
;
A
#
# COMPACT_ATOMS: atom_id res chain seq x y z
N MET A 1 -11.25 -33.21 -25.25
CA MET A 1 -11.34 -31.96 -24.45
C MET A 1 -12.10 -30.95 -25.30
N LYS A 2 -13.34 -30.59 -24.94
CA LYS A 2 -14.11 -29.58 -25.69
C LYS A 2 -13.54 -28.21 -25.33
N GLY A 3 -12.85 -27.57 -26.26
CA GLY A 3 -12.44 -26.18 -26.11
C GLY A 3 -13.69 -25.31 -26.20
N ASN A 4 -14.02 -24.63 -25.11
CA ASN A 4 -15.12 -23.67 -25.12
C ASN A 4 -14.72 -22.49 -26.03
N ASN A 5 -15.47 -22.31 -27.13
CA ASN A 5 -15.32 -21.16 -28.04
C ASN A 5 -15.85 -19.89 -27.35
N MET A 6 -15.07 -19.30 -26.45
CA MET A 6 -15.39 -18.01 -25.85
C MET A 6 -15.24 -16.93 -26.93
N LYS A 7 -16.35 -16.28 -27.32
CA LYS A 7 -16.34 -15.25 -28.34
C LYS A 7 -15.73 -13.97 -27.78
N LYS A 8 -14.71 -13.47 -28.47
CA LYS A 8 -14.03 -12.20 -28.17
C LYS A 8 -14.78 -11.05 -28.83
N MET A 9 -14.79 -9.87 -28.20
CA MET A 9 -15.38 -8.68 -28.78
C MET A 9 -14.63 -8.28 -30.05
N GLN A 10 -15.35 -7.84 -31.08
CA GLN A 10 -14.73 -7.41 -32.34
C GLN A 10 -13.83 -6.17 -32.20
N LYS A 11 -14.15 -5.29 -31.22
CA LYS A 11 -13.45 -4.02 -31.01
C LYS A 11 -12.27 -4.12 -30.03
N ASP A 12 -12.25 -5.16 -29.20
CA ASP A 12 -11.21 -5.37 -28.21
C ASP A 12 -10.96 -6.88 -28.06
N PRO A 13 -9.86 -7.41 -28.63
CA PRO A 13 -9.58 -8.85 -28.64
C PRO A 13 -9.18 -9.41 -27.27
N ASP A 14 -8.94 -8.56 -26.28
CA ASP A 14 -8.66 -8.96 -24.89
C ASP A 14 -9.95 -9.05 -24.05
N MET A 15 -11.08 -8.59 -24.60
CA MET A 15 -12.39 -8.61 -23.95
C MET A 15 -13.31 -9.68 -24.54
N LEU A 16 -14.11 -10.31 -23.68
CA LEU A 16 -15.08 -11.32 -24.08
C LEU A 16 -16.48 -10.71 -24.28
N GLU A 17 -17.24 -11.22 -25.25
CA GLU A 17 -18.59 -10.74 -25.57
C GLU A 17 -19.58 -10.91 -24.41
N GLU A 18 -19.33 -11.87 -23.51
CA GLU A 18 -20.17 -12.15 -22.34
C GLU A 18 -20.06 -11.10 -21.22
N TYR A 19 -19.08 -10.21 -21.25
CA TYR A 19 -18.92 -9.20 -20.22
C TYR A 19 -19.86 -8.01 -20.44
N ASP A 20 -20.78 -7.81 -19.50
CA ASP A 20 -21.64 -6.62 -19.44
C ASP A 20 -20.98 -5.49 -18.63
N PHE A 21 -20.31 -4.58 -19.34
CA PHE A 21 -19.75 -3.36 -18.76
C PHE A 21 -20.70 -2.15 -18.84
N SER A 22 -21.98 -2.33 -19.20
CA SER A 22 -22.95 -1.21 -19.28
C SER A 22 -23.14 -0.47 -17.95
N LYS A 23 -22.87 -1.16 -16.82
CA LYS A 23 -22.90 -0.61 -15.46
C LYS A 23 -21.51 -0.23 -14.92
N GLY A 24 -20.47 -0.34 -15.75
CA GLY A 24 -19.11 0.01 -15.39
C GLY A 24 -18.97 1.51 -15.15
N VAL A 25 -18.38 1.89 -14.02
CA VAL A 25 -18.09 3.30 -13.69
C VAL A 25 -16.58 3.50 -13.68
N GLN A 26 -16.07 4.30 -14.61
CA GLN A 26 -14.66 4.66 -14.66
C GLN A 26 -14.27 5.38 -13.37
N GLY A 27 -13.19 4.94 -12.72
CA GLY A 27 -12.69 5.57 -11.51
C GLY A 27 -13.53 5.33 -10.25
N LYS A 28 -14.41 4.31 -10.22
CA LYS A 28 -15.24 3.94 -9.04
C LYS A 28 -14.46 3.88 -7.71
N TYR A 29 -13.18 3.52 -7.78
CA TYR A 29 -12.28 3.44 -6.62
C TYR A 29 -11.09 4.40 -6.68
N ALA A 30 -11.00 5.26 -7.71
CA ALA A 30 -9.89 6.19 -7.90
C ALA A 30 -9.75 7.15 -6.72
N LYS A 31 -10.89 7.61 -6.17
CA LYS A 31 -10.91 8.48 -4.99
C LYS A 31 -10.39 7.78 -3.73
N LYS A 32 -10.77 6.51 -3.49
CA LYS A 32 -10.24 5.71 -2.38
C LYS A 32 -8.74 5.46 -2.52
N TYR A 33 -8.25 5.38 -3.74
CA TYR A 33 -6.82 5.29 -4.03
C TYR A 33 -6.10 6.61 -3.70
N SER A 34 -6.71 7.76 -4.02
CA SER A 34 -6.17 9.09 -3.67
C SER A 34 -6.23 9.42 -2.17
N GLU A 35 -7.11 8.75 -1.42
CA GLU A 35 -7.17 8.81 0.05
C GLU A 35 -6.01 8.04 0.72
N GLY A 36 -5.11 7.46 -0.07
CA GLY A 36 -3.72 7.24 0.34
C GLY A 36 -3.46 5.90 1.02
N THR A 37 -3.56 4.81 0.28
CA THR A 37 -2.74 3.63 0.62
C THR A 37 -1.40 3.79 -0.10
N ASN A 38 -0.36 4.18 0.63
CA ASN A 38 0.99 4.20 0.07
C ASN A 38 1.49 2.75 -0.02
N VAL A 39 1.52 2.17 -1.21
CA VAL A 39 2.02 0.81 -1.43
C VAL A 39 3.54 0.86 -1.53
N VAL A 40 4.21 0.31 -0.52
CA VAL A 40 5.67 0.23 -0.47
C VAL A 40 6.07 -1.23 -0.63
N VAL A 41 6.90 -1.51 -1.65
CA VAL A 41 7.52 -2.81 -1.82
C VAL A 41 8.71 -2.90 -0.87
N ILE A 42 8.78 -3.97 -0.10
CA ILE A 42 9.86 -4.24 0.86
C ILE A 42 10.71 -5.39 0.30
N ASP A 43 12.02 -5.35 0.53
CA ASP A 43 12.93 -6.38 0.04
C ASP A 43 12.61 -7.78 0.61
N PRO A 44 12.90 -8.87 -0.15
CA PRO A 44 12.51 -10.24 0.22
C PRO A 44 13.18 -10.77 1.49
N ASP A 45 14.31 -10.21 1.90
CA ASP A 45 15.00 -10.55 3.14
C ASP A 45 14.29 -9.95 4.35
N VAL A 46 13.80 -8.72 4.24
CA VAL A 46 13.03 -8.03 5.28
C VAL A 46 11.62 -8.62 5.40
N SER A 47 10.98 -8.97 4.28
CA SER A 47 9.62 -9.57 4.28
C SER A 47 9.55 -10.91 5.02
N LYS A 48 10.68 -11.62 5.19
CA LYS A 48 10.74 -12.86 6.00
C LYS A 48 10.43 -12.61 7.47
N PHE A 49 10.69 -11.40 7.97
CA PHE A 49 10.48 -11.02 9.36
C PHE A 49 9.13 -10.33 9.60
N PHE A 50 8.51 -9.79 8.54
CA PHE A 50 7.27 -9.03 8.60
C PHE A 50 6.22 -9.63 7.66
N PRO A 51 5.35 -10.53 8.16
CA PRO A 51 4.39 -11.25 7.33
C PRO A 51 3.25 -10.36 6.82
N ASP A 52 2.99 -9.22 7.46
CA ASP A 52 1.90 -8.30 7.10
C ASP A 52 2.24 -6.82 7.39
N HIS A 53 1.41 -5.93 6.86
CA HIS A 53 1.57 -4.49 7.02
C HIS A 53 1.39 -3.99 8.47
N ASP A 54 0.63 -4.70 9.30
CA ASP A 54 0.44 -4.34 10.71
C ASP A 54 1.75 -4.52 11.48
N SER A 55 2.45 -5.63 11.26
CA SER A 55 3.75 -5.94 11.87
C SER A 55 4.82 -4.91 11.50
N VAL A 56 4.89 -4.50 10.23
CA VAL A 56 5.80 -3.44 9.76
C VAL A 56 5.49 -2.11 10.47
N ASN A 57 4.21 -1.70 10.46
CA ASN A 57 3.79 -0.44 11.03
C ASN A 57 4.03 -0.37 12.54
N GLN A 58 3.80 -1.46 13.27
CA GLN A 58 4.07 -1.54 14.71
C GLN A 58 5.57 -1.42 15.01
N ALA A 59 6.43 -2.06 14.23
CA ALA A 59 7.89 -1.96 14.39
C ALA A 59 8.38 -0.53 14.15
N LEU A 60 7.93 0.11 13.06
CA LEU A 60 8.31 1.50 12.75
C LEU A 60 7.81 2.50 13.80
N ARG A 61 6.62 2.30 14.36
CA ARG A 61 6.10 3.12 15.47
C ARG A 61 6.95 2.95 16.73
N SER A 62 7.29 1.72 17.09
CA SER A 62 8.17 1.43 18.23
C SER A 62 9.54 2.08 18.07
N LEU A 63 10.13 1.99 16.86
CA LEU A 63 11.38 2.66 16.54
C LEU A 63 11.27 4.18 16.66
N THR A 64 10.16 4.76 16.23
CA THR A 64 9.90 6.20 16.33
C THR A 64 9.93 6.68 17.79
N GLU A 65 9.39 5.90 18.73
CA GLU A 65 9.42 6.25 20.15
C GLU A 65 10.84 6.19 20.75
N ILE A 66 11.67 5.25 20.30
CA ILE A 66 13.08 5.18 20.68
C ILE A 66 13.83 6.40 20.17
N ILE A 67 13.65 6.75 18.89
CA ILE A 67 14.27 7.92 18.26
C ILE A 67 13.86 9.21 18.99
N LYS A 68 12.57 9.37 19.33
CA LYS A 68 12.08 10.53 20.10
C LYS A 68 12.75 10.65 21.47
N LYS A 69 12.93 9.53 22.17
CA LYS A 69 13.60 9.50 23.48
C LYS A 69 15.09 9.87 23.36
N GLN A 70 15.78 9.35 22.34
CA GLN A 70 17.18 9.71 22.08
C GLN A 70 17.38 11.19 21.69
N LYS A 71 16.41 11.80 20.99
CA LYS A 71 16.45 13.23 20.65
C LYS A 71 16.28 14.17 21.87
N ARG A 72 15.94 13.66 23.06
CA ARG A 72 16.06 14.38 24.33
C ARG A 72 17.35 13.91 25.01
N PRO A 73 18.53 14.46 24.63
CA PRO A 73 19.02 15.66 25.33
C PRO A 73 20.00 16.54 24.49
N LEU A 74 19.62 17.78 24.17
CA LEU A 74 20.60 18.87 23.90
C LEU A 74 20.07 20.29 24.21
N ASN A 75 18.78 20.43 24.48
CA ASN A 75 18.10 21.71 24.69
C ASN A 75 17.82 22.06 26.16
N GLU A 76 18.08 21.17 27.12
CA GLU A 76 17.92 21.44 28.56
C GLU A 76 19.22 21.85 29.29
N SER A 77 20.40 21.61 28.70
CA SER A 77 21.68 22.01 29.30
C SER A 77 22.03 23.50 29.10
N LEU A 78 21.33 24.21 28.21
CA LEU A 78 21.54 25.65 27.95
C LEU A 78 20.58 26.58 28.73
N GLN A 79 19.60 26.03 29.45
CA GLN A 79 18.62 26.81 30.23
C GLN A 79 18.94 26.87 31.73
N ARG A 80 19.97 26.13 32.20
CA ARG A 80 20.39 26.13 33.63
C ARG A 80 21.53 27.10 33.96
N THR A 81 21.94 27.96 33.02
CA THR A 81 23.05 28.91 33.22
C THR A 81 22.63 30.37 33.02
N ARG A 82 21.44 30.74 33.52
CA ARG A 82 21.05 32.15 33.69
C ARG A 82 20.57 32.41 35.10
#